data_AF-A0A9J6GXR6-F1
#
_entry.id   AF-A0A9J6GXR6-F1
#
_cell.length_a   1.000
_cell.length_b   1.000
_cell.length_c   1.000
_cell.angle_alpha   90.00
_cell.angle_beta   90.00
_cell.angle_gamma   90.00
#
_symmetry.space_group_name_H-M   'P 1'
#
loop_
_entity.id
_entity.type
_entity.pdbx_description
1 polymer ?
#
loop_
_entity_poly.entity_id
_entity_poly.type
_entity_poly.pdbx_seq_one_letter_code
_entity_poly.pdbx_strand_id
1 'polypeptide(L)'
;MAQLLLRCLQEQTLKAVYNKFKAEVDRLQEFWETMDDLDANCWVLDPVNARHSDCYRRLALGMELPSRNCADPPEDVDCTCGICYSYFLEGHIPDTLCQNTHCSKPFHQACLAEWMRSLPSIRQNFDMFFGECPYCSEGVHWSENRTSS
;
A
#
# COMPACT_ATOMS: atom_id res chain seq x y z
N MET A 1 -5.73 -11.65 -18.27
CA MET A 1 -7.20 -11.84 -18.17
C MET A 1 -7.95 -11.72 -19.49
N ALA A 2 -7.48 -10.95 -20.49
CA ALA A 2 -8.13 -10.85 -21.80
C ALA A 2 -8.02 -12.12 -22.70
N GLN A 3 -7.07 -13.02 -22.44
CA GLN A 3 -6.87 -14.24 -23.23
C GLN A 3 -7.93 -15.34 -22.98
N LEU A 4 -8.72 -15.25 -21.90
CA LEU A 4 -9.75 -16.23 -21.58
C LEU A 4 -11.09 -15.97 -22.28
N LEU A 5 -11.34 -14.75 -22.76
CA LEU A 5 -12.62 -14.37 -23.39
C LEU A 5 -12.70 -14.66 -24.89
N LEU A 6 -11.57 -14.93 -25.58
CA LEU A 6 -11.53 -14.99 -27.06
C LEU A 6 -11.58 -16.41 -27.68
N ARG A 7 -11.71 -17.49 -26.89
CA ARG A 7 -11.85 -18.87 -27.42
C ARG A 7 -13.16 -19.58 -27.03
N CYS A 8 -14.22 -18.85 -26.68
CA CYS A 8 -15.46 -19.44 -26.12
C CYS A 8 -16.72 -19.18 -26.97
N LEU A 9 -16.58 -19.06 -28.30
CA LEU A 9 -17.70 -18.94 -29.26
C LEU A 9 -17.81 -20.17 -30.18
N GLN A 10 -17.42 -21.36 -29.69
CA GLN A 10 -17.75 -22.63 -30.35
C GLN A 10 -18.57 -23.48 -29.37
N GLU A 11 -19.86 -23.63 -29.66
CA GLU A 11 -20.84 -24.56 -29.09
C GLU A 11 -20.48 -25.25 -27.76
N GLN A 12 -20.38 -24.49 -26.68
CA GLN A 12 -20.25 -25.08 -25.34
C GLN A 12 -21.60 -25.12 -24.65
N THR A 13 -21.96 -26.29 -24.11
CA THR A 13 -23.13 -26.41 -23.23
C THR A 13 -22.90 -25.60 -21.95
N LEU A 14 -23.98 -25.14 -21.31
CA LEU A 14 -23.89 -24.46 -20.01
C LEU A 14 -23.13 -25.32 -18.98
N LYS A 15 -23.30 -26.65 -19.03
CA LYS A 15 -22.58 -27.60 -18.17
C LYS A 15 -21.07 -27.59 -18.42
N ALA A 16 -20.64 -27.50 -19.69
CA ALA A 16 -19.22 -27.40 -20.03
C ALA A 16 -18.61 -26.09 -19.51
N VAL A 17 -19.32 -24.96 -19.65
CA VAL A 17 -18.88 -23.66 -19.13
C VAL A 17 -18.81 -23.69 -17.60
N TYR A 18 -19.83 -24.22 -16.94
CA TYR A 18 -19.86 -24.38 -15.48
C TYR A 18 -18.70 -25.23 -14.97
N ASN A 19 -18.44 -26.38 -15.60
CA ASN A 19 -17.35 -27.26 -15.20
C ASN A 19 -15.98 -26.58 -15.37
N LYS A 20 -15.80 -25.79 -16.44
CA LYS A 20 -14.57 -25.03 -16.65
C LYS A 20 -14.38 -23.94 -15.60
N PHE A 21 -15.45 -23.18 -15.30
CA PHE A 21 -15.42 -22.17 -14.25
C PHE A 21 -15.13 -22.81 -12.88
N LYS A 22 -15.79 -23.92 -12.55
CA LYS A 22 -15.56 -24.68 -11.33
C LYS A 22 -14.09 -25.11 -11.21
N ALA A 23 -13.50 -25.66 -12.27
CA ALA A 23 -12.10 -26.06 -12.25
C ALA A 23 -11.14 -24.89 -12.00
N GLU A 24 -11.42 -23.70 -12.54
CA GLU A 24 -10.61 -22.50 -12.26
C GLU A 24 -10.80 -21.97 -10.84
N VAL A 25 -12.03 -22.03 -10.30
CA VAL A 25 -12.32 -21.71 -8.90
C VAL A 25 -11.58 -22.65 -7.97
N ASP A 26 -11.66 -23.96 -8.20
CA ASP A 26 -10.96 -24.99 -7.42
C ASP A 26 -9.43 -24.76 -7.45
N ARG A 27 -8.89 -24.29 -8.58
CA ARG A 27 -7.46 -23.96 -8.73
C ARG A 27 -7.04 -22.72 -7.93
N LEU A 28 -7.95 -21.77 -7.71
CA LEU A 28 -7.66 -20.53 -6.97
C LEU A 28 -7.89 -20.67 -5.46
N GLN A 29 -8.45 -21.79 -5.00
CA GLN A 29 -8.84 -22.01 -3.62
C GLN A 29 -7.67 -21.82 -2.63
N GLU A 30 -6.52 -22.46 -2.86
CA GLU A 30 -5.35 -22.33 -1.99
C GLU A 30 -4.83 -20.89 -1.89
N PHE A 31 -4.89 -20.15 -3.00
CA PHE A 31 -4.54 -18.74 -3.03
C PHE A 31 -5.50 -17.91 -2.18
N TRP A 32 -6.81 -18.09 -2.34
CA TRP A 32 -7.80 -17.37 -1.54
C TRP A 32 -7.74 -17.72 -0.06
N GLU A 33 -7.50 -18.98 0.29
CA GLU A 33 -7.29 -19.40 1.69
C GLU A 33 -6.09 -18.69 2.31
N THR A 34 -4.97 -18.58 1.58
CA THR A 34 -3.80 -17.82 2.05
C THR A 34 -4.13 -16.35 2.25
N MET A 35 -4.92 -15.75 1.35
CA MET A 35 -5.31 -14.34 1.44
C MET A 35 -6.30 -14.11 2.59
N ASP A 36 -7.23 -15.03 2.82
CA ASP A 36 -8.17 -15.01 3.94
C ASP A 36 -7.42 -15.12 5.27
N ASP A 37 -6.38 -15.97 5.34
CA ASP A 37 -5.51 -16.06 6.52
C ASP A 37 -4.78 -14.74 6.77
N LEU A 38 -4.29 -14.05 5.73
CA LEU A 38 -3.70 -12.71 5.89
C LEU A 38 -4.73 -11.68 6.34
N ASP A 39 -5.94 -11.70 5.79
CA ASP A 39 -7.01 -10.77 6.15
C ASP A 39 -7.48 -11.00 7.61
N ALA A 40 -7.47 -12.26 8.06
CA ALA A 40 -7.79 -12.67 9.42
C ALA A 40 -6.65 -12.44 10.42
N ASN A 41 -5.39 -12.38 9.97
CA ASN A 41 -4.21 -12.35 10.86
C ASN A 41 -3.30 -11.12 10.72
N CYS A 42 -3.51 -10.24 9.75
CA CYS A 42 -2.72 -9.01 9.57
C CYS A 42 -3.59 -7.75 9.46
N TRP A 43 -3.03 -6.58 9.78
CA TRP A 43 -3.68 -5.30 9.48
C TRP A 43 -3.43 -4.96 8.02
N VAL A 44 -4.45 -5.18 7.19
CA VAL A 44 -4.46 -4.81 5.77
C VAL A 44 -4.77 -3.32 5.65
N LEU A 45 -3.83 -2.57 5.08
CA LEU A 45 -3.99 -1.15 4.78
C LEU A 45 -4.70 -0.93 3.45
N ASP A 46 -4.44 -1.78 2.47
CA ASP A 46 -5.00 -1.68 1.13
C ASP A 46 -5.06 -3.07 0.46
N PRO A 47 -6.20 -3.44 -0.16
CA PRO A 47 -7.50 -2.75 -0.14
C PRO A 47 -8.22 -2.79 1.21
N VAL A 48 -8.88 -1.68 1.58
CA VAL A 48 -9.66 -1.57 2.84
C VAL A 48 -10.80 -2.58 2.90
N ASN A 49 -11.41 -2.90 1.75
CA ASN A 49 -12.41 -3.96 1.60
C ASN A 49 -11.92 -5.00 0.59
N ALA A 50 -10.99 -5.82 1.07
CA ALA A 50 -10.42 -6.97 0.38
C ALA A 50 -11.48 -7.89 -0.26
N ARG A 51 -11.31 -8.18 -1.56
CA ARG A 51 -12.08 -9.18 -2.30
C ARG A 51 -11.17 -10.24 -2.90
N HIS A 52 -11.76 -11.36 -3.31
CA HIS A 52 -11.07 -12.44 -4.02
C HIS A 52 -10.51 -12.03 -5.39
N SER A 53 -10.98 -10.91 -5.95
CA SER A 53 -10.42 -10.31 -7.17
C SER A 53 -9.12 -9.56 -6.93
N ASP A 54 -8.81 -9.21 -5.67
CA ASP A 54 -7.65 -8.39 -5.32
C ASP A 54 -6.47 -9.30 -5.03
N CYS A 55 -5.52 -9.38 -5.97
CA CYS A 55 -4.37 -10.28 -5.87
C CYS A 55 -3.20 -9.73 -5.04
N TYR A 56 -3.44 -8.77 -4.14
CA TYR A 56 -2.42 -8.15 -3.30
C TYR A 56 -2.98 -7.71 -1.95
N ARG A 57 -2.11 -7.61 -0.93
CA ARG A 57 -2.39 -6.96 0.35
C ARG A 57 -1.19 -6.12 0.77
N ARG A 58 -1.44 -4.87 1.16
CA ARG A 58 -0.44 -4.05 1.82
C ARG A 58 -0.62 -4.17 3.32
N LEU A 59 0.40 -4.65 4.02
CA LEU A 59 0.33 -4.92 5.46
C LEU A 59 1.09 -3.85 6.24
N ALA A 60 0.57 -3.46 7.41
CA ALA A 60 1.33 -2.67 8.36
C ALA A 60 2.38 -3.55 9.07
N LEU A 61 3.65 -3.17 8.99
CA LEU A 61 4.77 -3.84 9.68
C LEU A 61 5.48 -2.82 10.60
N GLY A 62 5.93 -3.26 11.78
CA GLY A 62 6.82 -2.45 12.65
C GLY A 62 6.13 -1.45 13.59
N MET A 63 4.82 -1.58 13.80
CA MET A 63 4.07 -0.86 14.83
C MET A 63 3.79 -1.86 15.96
N GLU A 64 3.80 -1.46 17.23
CA GLU A 64 3.24 -2.31 18.29
C GLU A 64 1.75 -2.47 17.98
N LEU A 65 1.40 -3.61 17.37
CA LEU A 65 0.03 -3.90 16.97
C LEU A 65 -0.76 -4.22 18.25
N PRO A 66 -1.83 -3.48 18.57
CA PRO A 66 -2.72 -3.91 19.63
C PRO A 66 -3.28 -5.29 19.28
N SER A 67 -3.35 -6.18 20.28
CA SER A 67 -3.97 -7.49 20.12
C SER A 67 -5.39 -7.31 19.57
N ARG A 68 -5.74 -8.12 18.57
CA ARG A 68 -6.92 -8.03 17.69
C ARG A 68 -8.31 -8.04 18.37
N ASN A 69 -8.38 -8.02 19.70
CA ASN A 69 -9.64 -8.01 20.44
C ASN A 69 -10.27 -6.62 20.62
N CYS A 70 -9.64 -5.57 20.11
CA CYS A 70 -10.18 -4.22 20.15
C CYS A 70 -10.65 -3.84 18.74
N ALA A 71 -11.96 -3.68 18.56
CA ALA A 71 -12.60 -3.32 17.30
C ALA A 71 -12.39 -1.84 16.91
N ASP A 72 -11.50 -1.14 17.63
CA ASP A 72 -11.21 0.27 17.42
C ASP A 72 -9.70 0.41 17.12
N PRO A 73 -9.33 1.08 16.02
CA PRO A 73 -7.93 1.43 15.78
C PRO A 73 -7.43 2.28 16.97
N PRO A 74 -6.19 2.08 17.45
CA PRO A 74 -5.64 2.90 18.52
C PRO A 74 -5.74 4.37 18.11
N GLU A 75 -6.47 5.15 18.88
CA GLU A 75 -6.77 6.58 18.64
C GLU A 75 -5.49 7.44 18.54
N ASP A 76 -4.34 6.87 18.92
CA ASP A 76 -3.06 7.57 19.08
C ASP A 76 -2.05 7.34 17.92
N VAL A 77 -2.43 6.63 16.86
CA VAL A 77 -1.53 6.38 15.72
C VAL A 77 -1.76 7.42 14.63
N ASP A 78 -0.95 8.48 14.63
CA ASP A 78 -0.96 9.48 13.56
C ASP A 78 -0.33 8.92 12.28
N CYS A 79 -1.18 8.32 11.46
CA CYS A 79 -0.84 7.82 10.12
C CYS A 79 -1.02 8.88 9.02
N THR A 80 -1.31 10.14 9.37
CA THR A 80 -1.51 11.21 8.38
C THR A 80 -0.19 11.82 7.92
N CYS A 81 -0.12 12.21 6.65
CA CYS A 81 1.05 12.88 6.11
C CYS A 81 1.36 14.16 6.90
N GLY A 82 2.60 14.31 7.37
CA GLY A 82 3.03 15.48 8.13
C GLY A 82 3.03 16.80 7.35
N ILE A 83 2.78 16.81 6.04
CA ILE A 83 2.75 18.04 5.23
C ILE A 83 1.32 18.41 4.85
N CYS A 84 0.54 17.46 4.31
CA CYS A 84 -0.82 17.73 3.83
C CYS A 84 -1.92 17.33 4.82
N TYR A 85 -1.55 16.68 5.93
CA TYR A 85 -2.47 16.18 6.98
C TYR A 85 -3.56 15.23 6.46
N SER A 86 -3.34 14.61 5.29
CA SER A 86 -4.22 13.58 4.74
C SER A 86 -3.56 12.20 4.86
N TYR A 87 -4.38 11.17 5.09
CA TYR A 87 -3.96 9.77 4.93
C TYR A 87 -3.87 9.36 3.46
N PHE A 88 -4.68 9.95 2.58
CA PHE A 88 -4.76 9.53 1.17
C PHE A 88 -4.69 10.73 0.23
N LEU A 89 -3.75 10.71 -0.71
CA LEU A 89 -3.56 11.75 -1.70
C LEU A 89 -3.22 11.10 -3.05
N GLU A 90 -4.06 11.33 -4.05
CA GLU A 90 -3.83 10.87 -5.44
C GLU A 90 -3.51 9.37 -5.60
N GLY A 91 -4.09 8.49 -4.77
CA GLY A 91 -3.79 7.05 -4.84
C GLY A 91 -2.66 6.60 -3.92
N HIS A 92 -2.01 7.53 -3.21
CA HIS A 92 -0.86 7.26 -2.36
C HIS A 92 -1.17 7.49 -0.88
N ILE A 93 -0.52 6.68 -0.04
CA ILE A 93 -0.49 6.82 1.42
C ILE A 93 0.86 7.38 1.88
N PRO A 94 1.00 7.82 3.15
CA PRO A 94 2.24 8.39 3.65
C PRO A 94 3.20 7.27 4.07
N ASP A 95 3.79 6.59 3.09
CA ASP A 95 4.68 5.44 3.29
C ASP A 95 6.15 5.83 3.53
N THR A 96 6.47 7.12 3.35
CA THR A 96 7.81 7.65 3.58
C THR A 96 7.94 8.14 5.02
N LEU A 97 8.57 7.34 5.88
CA LEU A 97 8.75 7.66 7.30
C LEU A 97 10.07 8.36 7.57
N CYS A 98 10.08 9.39 8.42
CA CYS A 98 11.31 9.98 8.97
C CYS A 98 12.28 8.89 9.50
N GLN A 99 13.55 8.93 9.08
CA GLN A 99 14.57 7.94 9.47
C GLN A 99 14.99 8.05 10.95
N ASN A 100 14.71 9.19 11.59
CA ASN A 100 14.91 9.33 13.03
C ASN A 100 13.84 8.53 13.78
N THR A 101 14.28 7.54 14.55
CA THR A 101 13.42 6.63 15.34
C THR A 101 12.62 7.32 16.44
N HIS A 102 13.01 8.53 16.86
CA HIS A 102 12.26 9.35 17.80
C HIS A 102 11.24 10.27 17.11
N CYS A 103 11.27 10.38 15.78
CA CYS A 103 10.36 11.21 15.00
C CYS A 103 9.35 10.34 14.24
N SER A 104 9.85 9.46 13.37
CA SER A 104 9.07 8.52 12.53
C SER A 104 7.83 9.11 11.84
N LYS A 105 7.77 10.44 11.68
CA LYS A 105 6.63 11.13 11.06
C LYS A 105 6.45 10.63 9.62
N PRO A 106 5.23 10.26 9.22
CA PRO A 106 4.98 9.73 7.89
C PRO A 106 4.67 10.87 6.90
N PHE A 107 5.08 10.72 5.64
CA PHE A 107 4.87 11.67 4.56
C PHE A 107 4.49 10.97 3.27
N HIS A 108 3.61 11.59 2.46
CA HIS A 108 3.50 11.21 1.06
C HIS A 108 4.80 11.56 0.36
N GLN A 109 5.28 10.68 -0.51
CA GLN A 109 6.49 10.91 -1.27
C GLN A 109 6.40 12.20 -2.11
N ALA A 110 5.25 12.46 -2.75
CA ALA A 110 5.02 13.67 -3.54
C ALA A 110 5.11 14.94 -2.66
N CYS A 111 4.43 14.97 -1.52
CA CYS A 111 4.47 16.10 -0.60
C CYS A 111 5.90 16.37 -0.09
N LEU A 112 6.63 15.31 0.28
CA LEU A 112 7.99 15.45 0.76
C LEU A 112 8.93 15.94 -0.34
N ALA A 113 8.79 15.41 -1.56
CA ALA A 113 9.62 15.83 -2.70
C ALA A 113 9.36 17.29 -3.09
N GLU A 114 8.10 17.74 -3.08
CA GLU A 114 7.75 19.14 -3.34
C GLU A 114 8.31 20.07 -2.25
N TRP A 115 8.14 19.70 -0.97
CA TRP A 115 8.73 20.41 0.15
C TRP A 115 10.25 20.53 -0.01
N MET A 116 10.92 19.42 -0.32
CA MET A 116 12.38 19.39 -0.47
C MET A 116 12.87 20.27 -1.64
N ARG A 117 12.13 20.33 -2.74
CA ARG A 117 12.45 21.23 -3.87
C ARG A 117 12.24 22.71 -3.55
N SER A 118 11.41 23.03 -2.55
CA SER A 118 11.11 24.42 -2.18
C SER A 118 12.19 25.08 -1.33
N LEU A 119 13.10 24.31 -0.72
CA LEU A 119 14.13 24.85 0.16
C LEU A 119 15.44 25.13 -0.59
N PRO A 120 16.02 26.34 -0.44
CA PRO A 120 17.26 26.72 -1.12
C PRO A 120 18.50 25.99 -0.57
N SER A 121 18.41 25.37 0.61
CA SER A 121 19.50 24.65 1.28
C SER A 121 19.63 23.19 0.83
N ILE A 122 18.67 22.68 0.07
CA ILE A 122 18.63 21.26 -0.27
C ILE A 122 19.60 20.94 -1.39
N ARG A 123 20.38 19.88 -1.18
CA ARG A 123 21.22 19.31 -2.23
C ARG A 123 20.47 18.12 -2.84
N GLN A 124 20.31 18.14 -4.15
CA GLN A 124 19.82 16.98 -4.90
C GLN A 124 21.01 16.34 -5.63
N ASN A 125 21.14 15.02 -5.52
CA ASN A 125 22.04 14.24 -6.35
C ASN A 125 21.25 13.11 -6.99
N PHE A 126 21.11 13.15 -8.32
CA PHE A 126 20.22 12.26 -9.08
C PHE A 126 18.81 12.23 -8.46
N ASP A 127 18.42 11.08 -7.90
CA ASP A 127 17.10 10.82 -7.31
C ASP A 127 17.12 10.88 -5.78
N MET A 128 18.15 11.49 -5.19
CA MET A 128 18.31 11.58 -3.74
C MET A 128 18.37 13.04 -3.27
N PHE A 129 17.49 13.39 -2.33
CA PHE A 129 17.49 14.68 -1.64
C PHE A 129 18.24 14.58 -0.32
N PHE A 130 19.05 15.59 -0.02
CA PHE A 130 19.70 15.78 1.28
C PHE A 130 19.17 17.08 1.88
N GLY A 131 18.53 16.97 3.04
CA GLY A 131 17.88 18.09 3.71
C GLY A 131 17.55 17.77 5.15
N GLU A 132 16.68 18.57 5.75
CA GLU A 132 16.23 18.39 7.13
C GLU A 132 14.77 17.95 7.18
N CYS A 133 14.43 17.12 8.16
CA CYS A 133 13.04 16.74 8.42
C CYS A 133 12.21 17.97 8.86
N PRO A 134 11.00 18.19 8.32
CA PRO A 134 10.16 19.34 8.72
C PRO A 134 9.74 19.34 10.21
N TYR A 135 9.86 18.20 10.89
CA TYR A 135 9.40 18.01 12.27
C TYR A 135 10.53 17.97 13.30
N CYS A 136 11.57 17.18 13.05
CA CYS A 136 12.68 17.01 14.00
C CYS A 136 13.94 17.80 13.64
N SER A 137 13.96 18.45 12.46
CA SER A 137 15.12 19.21 11.96
C SER A 137 16.42 18.41 11.82
N GLU A 138 16.38 17.08 11.95
CA GLU A 138 17.55 16.25 11.72
C GLU A 138 17.83 16.05 10.23
N GLY A 139 19.12 15.95 9.91
CA GLY A 139 19.61 15.68 8.57
C GLY A 139 19.17 14.31 8.08
N VAL A 140 18.44 14.29 6.97
CA VAL A 140 17.83 13.11 6.38
C VAL A 140 18.15 13.05 4.89
N HIS A 141 18.25 11.83 4.36
CA HIS A 141 18.36 11.59 2.93
C HIS A 141 17.14 10.83 2.43
N TRP A 142 16.57 11.26 1.30
CA TRP A 142 15.34 10.69 0.75
C TRP A 142 15.55 10.31 -0.71
N SER A 143 15.27 9.05 -1.04
CA SER A 143 15.19 8.62 -2.44
C SER A 143 13.80 8.91 -3.00
N GLU A 144 13.74 9.61 -4.12
CA GLU A 144 12.51 9.75 -4.89
C GLU A 144 12.29 8.48 -5.73
N ASN A 145 11.37 7.62 -5.31
CA ASN A 145 10.93 6.51 -6.15
C ASN A 145 10.00 7.05 -7.23
N ARG A 146 10.50 7.31 -8.44
CA ARG A 146 9.62 7.54 -9.60
C ARG A 146 8.76 6.29 -9.80
N THR A 147 7.52 6.30 -9.31
CA THR A 147 6.49 5.38 -9.78
C THR A 147 6.18 5.80 -11.21
N SER A 148 6.78 5.09 -12.17
CA SER A 148 6.48 5.23 -13.59
C SER A 148 4.97 5.10 -13.81
N SER A 149 4.44 6.07 -14.55
CA SER A 149 3.13 6.10 -15.22
C SER A 149 2.73 4.79 -15.88
#